data_AF-A0AAV0B3R7-F1
#
_entry.id   AF-A0AAV0B3R7-F1
#
_cell.length_a   1.000
_cell.length_b   1.000
_cell.length_c   1.000
_cell.angle_alpha   90.00
_cell.angle_beta   90.00
_cell.angle_gamma   90.00
#
_symmetry.space_group_name_H-M   'P 1'
#
loop_
_entity.id
_entity.type
_entity.pdbx_description
1 polymer ?
#
loop_
_entity_poly.entity_id
_entity_poly.type
_entity_poly.pdbx_seq_one_letter_code
_entity_poly.pdbx_strand_id
1 'polypeptide(L)'
;ITFNFDGFFNTSHCDRDGRKWTLIGFIPISAESGFLAGEEFDVEGGQFILRDHRIAVDFSKISGIPLLVLDTAQIKHQTVESVSLSGKYTRFAFSCQVSKSLKDTLFKYQENFYRKKKYASYEINGYDTYIQKLL
;
A
#
# COMPACT_ATOMS: atom_id res chain seq x y z
N ILE A 1 -13.56 -6.59 1.08
CA ILE A 1 -12.76 -5.34 0.99
C ILE A 1 -13.30 -4.42 2.07
N THR A 2 -12.43 -3.73 2.79
CA THR A 2 -12.79 -2.72 3.78
C THR A 2 -12.12 -1.42 3.33
N PHE A 3 -12.81 -0.28 3.47
CA PHE A 3 -12.25 1.01 3.12
C PHE A 3 -12.76 2.09 4.05
N ASN A 4 -11.94 3.10 4.28
CA ASN A 4 -12.22 4.22 5.17
C ASN A 4 -11.78 5.54 4.53
N PHE A 5 -12.45 6.62 4.92
CA PHE A 5 -12.14 8.00 4.56
C PHE A 5 -11.81 8.79 5.84
N ASP A 6 -11.58 10.10 5.70
CA ASP A 6 -11.56 11.06 6.80
C ASP A 6 -10.51 10.78 7.89
N GLY A 7 -9.31 10.37 7.49
CA GLY A 7 -8.17 10.26 8.41
C GLY A 7 -8.33 9.14 9.44
N PHE A 8 -8.96 8.03 9.04
CA PHE A 8 -9.15 6.85 9.90
C PHE A 8 -7.90 6.46 10.69
N PHE A 9 -8.10 6.23 11.98
CA PHE A 9 -7.09 5.75 12.92
C PHE A 9 -7.66 4.63 13.78
N ASN A 10 -6.78 3.84 14.38
CA ASN A 10 -7.19 2.75 15.26
C ASN A 10 -6.13 2.43 16.30
N THR A 11 -6.55 1.68 17.32
CA THR A 11 -5.64 1.14 18.33
C THR A 11 -4.86 -0.05 17.78
N SER A 12 -3.67 -0.29 18.33
CA SER A 12 -2.84 -1.45 18.03
C SER A 12 -3.58 -2.79 18.17
N HIS A 13 -3.64 -3.58 17.11
CA HIS A 13 -4.33 -4.88 17.07
C HIS A 13 -3.73 -5.82 16.02
N CYS A 14 -4.17 -7.08 16.06
CA CYS A 14 -4.08 -8.03 14.95
C CYS A 14 -5.50 -8.31 14.46
N ASP A 15 -5.64 -8.57 13.16
CA ASP A 15 -6.92 -8.95 12.58
C ASP A 15 -7.34 -10.33 13.11
N ARG A 16 -8.63 -10.50 13.41
CA ARG A 16 -9.18 -11.77 13.94
C ARG A 16 -9.62 -12.73 12.83
N ASP A 17 -9.59 -12.26 11.58
CA ASP A 17 -10.09 -12.99 10.42
C ASP A 17 -8.99 -13.95 9.95
N GLY A 18 -9.18 -15.26 10.18
CA GLY A 18 -8.13 -16.27 10.07
C GLY A 18 -7.28 -16.24 8.78
N ARG A 19 -5.95 -16.16 8.96
CA ARG A 19 -4.85 -16.37 7.98
C ARG A 19 -5.07 -15.71 6.61
N LYS A 20 -5.08 -14.39 6.56
CA LYS A 20 -5.24 -13.65 5.31
C LYS A 20 -4.14 -12.63 5.18
N TRP A 21 -3.28 -12.88 4.21
CA TRP A 21 -2.45 -11.81 3.68
C TRP A 21 -3.39 -10.72 3.17
N THR A 22 -3.10 -9.49 3.52
CA THR A 22 -3.93 -8.34 3.23
C THR A 22 -3.10 -7.32 2.48
N LEU A 23 -3.60 -6.88 1.33
CA LEU A 23 -3.12 -5.69 0.65
C LEU A 23 -3.79 -4.48 1.30
N ILE A 24 -2.98 -3.53 1.73
CA ILE A 24 -3.41 -2.27 2.34
C ILE A 24 -2.86 -1.13 1.49
N GLY A 25 -3.70 -0.15 1.16
CA GLY A 25 -3.29 1.04 0.43
C GLY A 25 -3.73 2.31 1.14
N PHE A 26 -2.90 3.35 1.03
CA PHE A 26 -3.22 4.70 1.52
C PHE A 26 -3.06 5.67 0.36
N ILE A 27 -4.16 6.30 -0.06
CA ILE A 27 -4.22 7.16 -1.23
C ILE A 27 -4.51 8.58 -0.77
N PRO A 28 -3.63 9.56 -1.06
CA PRO A 28 -3.89 10.95 -0.73
C PRO A 28 -4.98 11.51 -1.66
N ILE A 29 -6.03 12.10 -1.10
CA ILE A 29 -7.18 12.60 -1.87
C ILE A 29 -7.63 13.98 -1.39
N SER A 30 -8.28 14.72 -2.28
CA SER A 30 -9.10 15.89 -1.91
C SER A 30 -10.30 15.43 -1.09
N ALA A 31 -10.54 16.08 0.06
CA ALA A 31 -11.68 15.79 0.92
C ALA A 31 -13.02 16.17 0.27
N GLU A 32 -13.02 17.21 -0.57
CA GLU A 32 -14.22 17.68 -1.28
C GLU A 32 -14.57 16.80 -2.48
N SER A 33 -13.59 16.51 -3.34
CA SER A 33 -13.84 15.85 -4.63
C SER A 33 -13.58 14.35 -4.63
N GLY A 34 -12.81 13.83 -3.67
CA GLY A 34 -12.35 12.44 -3.64
C GLY A 34 -11.29 12.09 -4.70
N PHE A 35 -10.88 13.04 -5.55
CA PHE A 35 -9.81 12.83 -6.51
C PHE A 35 -8.43 12.81 -5.85
N LEU A 36 -7.47 12.19 -6.53
CA LEU A 36 -6.08 12.12 -6.09
C LEU A 36 -5.55 13.53 -5.78
N ALA A 37 -4.95 13.69 -4.61
CA ALA A 37 -4.35 14.96 -4.22
C ALA A 37 -3.07 15.24 -5.02
N GLY A 38 -2.83 16.52 -5.30
CA GLY A 38 -1.62 17.01 -5.95
C GLY A 38 -0.54 17.41 -4.95
N GLU A 39 0.39 18.26 -5.40
CA GLU A 39 1.56 18.70 -4.63
C GLU A 39 1.21 19.51 -3.38
N GLU A 40 0.03 20.14 -3.35
CA GLU A 40 -0.49 20.91 -2.22
C GLU A 40 -1.00 20.04 -1.05
N PHE A 41 -0.82 18.72 -1.12
CA PHE A 41 -1.27 17.78 -0.09
C PHE A 41 -0.56 18.04 1.26
N ASP A 42 -1.35 18.29 2.30
CA ASP A 42 -0.85 18.81 3.59
C ASP A 42 -1.23 17.97 4.80
N VAL A 43 -1.58 16.70 4.60
CA VAL A 43 -1.95 15.82 5.72
C VAL A 43 -0.69 15.38 6.47
N GLU A 44 -0.58 15.80 7.72
CA GLU A 44 0.45 15.37 8.64
C GLU A 44 0.01 14.18 9.50
N GLY A 45 0.99 13.44 10.01
CA GLY A 45 0.75 12.27 10.87
C GLY A 45 0.16 11.07 10.12
N GLY A 46 -0.66 10.30 10.82
CA GLY A 46 -1.36 9.12 10.33
C GLY A 46 -0.47 7.98 9.87
N GLN A 47 0.76 7.88 10.35
CA GLN A 47 1.68 6.80 10.02
C GLN A 47 1.07 5.42 10.31
N PHE A 48 1.44 4.44 9.48
CA PHE A 48 1.11 3.04 9.72
C PHE A 48 2.24 2.36 10.48
N ILE A 49 1.96 1.89 11.70
CA ILE A 49 2.97 1.43 12.66
C ILE A 49 2.89 -0.09 12.82
N LEU A 50 4.01 -0.75 12.61
CA LEU A 50 4.26 -2.16 12.95
C LEU A 50 5.17 -2.20 14.18
N ARG A 51 4.60 -1.92 15.36
CA ARG A 51 5.36 -1.59 16.57
C ARG A 51 6.36 -2.69 16.96
N ASP A 52 5.94 -3.95 16.92
CA ASP A 52 6.75 -5.08 17.35
C ASP A 52 7.95 -5.32 16.40
N HIS A 53 7.88 -4.77 15.18
CA HIS A 53 8.96 -4.81 14.18
C HIS A 53 9.75 -3.51 14.11
N ARG A 54 9.41 -2.48 14.91
CA ARG A 54 10.03 -1.15 14.89
C ARG A 54 9.99 -0.48 13.51
N ILE A 55 8.93 -0.74 12.75
CA ILE A 55 8.70 -0.16 11.43
C ILE A 55 7.56 0.85 11.52
N ALA A 56 7.76 2.02 10.91
CA ALA A 56 6.75 3.02 10.69
C ALA A 56 6.74 3.40 9.20
N VAL A 57 5.58 3.33 8.58
CA VAL A 57 5.36 3.87 7.24
C VAL A 57 5.03 5.35 7.40
N ASP A 58 6.03 6.19 7.17
CA ASP A 58 5.86 7.64 7.21
C ASP A 58 5.44 8.16 5.85
N PHE A 59 4.15 8.49 5.72
CA PHE A 59 3.57 8.95 4.47
C PHE A 59 4.12 10.30 4.02
N SER A 60 4.63 11.14 4.92
CA SER A 60 5.29 12.41 4.58
C SER A 60 6.61 12.22 3.80
N LYS A 61 7.15 10.99 3.80
CA LYS A 61 8.42 10.65 3.14
C LYS A 61 8.22 9.88 1.83
N ILE A 62 6.96 9.64 1.42
CA ILE A 62 6.63 8.84 0.26
C ILE A 62 6.04 9.74 -0.82
N SER A 63 6.72 9.84 -1.97
CA SER A 63 6.14 10.43 -3.17
C SER A 63 5.41 9.33 -3.94
N GLY A 64 4.09 9.24 -3.76
CA GLY A 64 3.23 8.26 -4.44
C GLY A 64 2.23 7.56 -3.51
N ILE A 65 1.66 6.44 -3.99
CA ILE A 65 0.67 5.64 -3.26
C ILE A 65 1.38 4.46 -2.58
N PRO A 66 1.53 4.46 -1.25
CA PRO A 66 2.03 3.31 -0.51
C PRO A 66 1.04 2.14 -0.58
N LEU A 67 1.56 0.98 -0.99
CA LEU A 67 0.87 -0.31 -0.95
C LEU A 67 1.67 -1.29 -0.08
N LEU A 68 1.01 -1.93 0.87
CA LEU A 68 1.60 -2.88 1.79
C LEU A 68 0.90 -4.23 1.68
N VAL A 69 1.68 -5.31 1.74
CA VAL A 69 1.16 -6.68 1.81
C VAL A 69 1.65 -7.32 3.09
N LEU A 70 0.72 -7.63 3.98
CA LEU A 70 1.02 -8.04 5.37
C LEU A 70 0.16 -9.23 5.78
N ASP A 71 0.69 -10.12 6.61
CA ASP A 71 -0.10 -11.11 7.34
C ASP A 71 -0.72 -10.41 8.57
N THR A 72 -1.88 -9.78 8.39
CA THR A 72 -2.50 -8.93 9.41
C THR A 72 -3.01 -9.70 10.63
N ALA A 73 -3.13 -11.03 10.52
CA ALA A 73 -3.46 -11.90 11.65
C ALA A 73 -2.27 -12.14 12.59
N GLN A 74 -1.03 -12.00 12.09
CA GLN A 74 0.21 -12.24 12.85
C GLN A 74 0.98 -10.97 13.17
N ILE A 75 0.85 -9.95 12.33
CA ILE A 75 1.58 -8.69 12.46
C ILE A 75 0.69 -7.68 13.17
N LYS A 76 1.07 -7.32 14.39
CA LYS A 76 0.39 -6.27 15.16
C LYS A 76 0.62 -4.91 14.52
N HIS A 77 -0.46 -4.19 14.23
CA HIS A 77 -0.42 -2.95 13.47
C HIS A 77 -1.42 -1.91 13.98
N GLN A 78 -1.21 -0.65 13.59
CA GLN A 78 -2.13 0.47 13.82
C GLN A 78 -1.89 1.60 12.81
N THR A 79 -2.91 2.40 12.58
CA THR A 79 -2.81 3.74 11.97
C THR A 79 -2.97 4.78 13.08
N VAL A 80 -2.01 5.68 13.24
CA VAL A 80 -2.13 6.78 14.21
C VAL A 80 -3.04 7.89 13.67
N GLU A 81 -3.39 8.87 14.49
CA GLU A 81 -4.19 10.01 14.06
C GLU A 81 -3.43 10.88 13.05
N SER A 82 -4.18 11.47 12.11
CA SER A 82 -3.69 12.43 11.13
C SER A 82 -4.46 13.73 11.19
N VAL A 83 -3.85 14.81 10.69
CA VAL A 83 -4.50 16.12 10.59
C VAL A 83 -4.20 16.74 9.22
N SER A 84 -5.22 17.33 8.58
CA SER A 84 -5.00 18.22 7.43
C SER A 84 -4.92 19.65 7.94
N LEU A 85 -3.85 20.35 7.59
CA LEU A 85 -3.62 21.72 8.06
C LEU A 85 -4.61 22.71 7.44
N SER A 86 -4.98 22.51 6.17
CA SER A 86 -5.95 23.31 5.43
C SER A 86 -7.38 22.78 5.52
N GLY A 87 -7.57 21.53 5.96
CA GLY A 87 -8.86 20.82 5.93
C GLY A 87 -9.30 20.40 4.53
N LYS A 88 -8.50 20.60 3.48
CA LYS A 88 -8.85 20.30 2.08
C LYS A 88 -8.55 18.86 1.68
N TYR A 89 -7.74 18.16 2.46
CA TYR A 89 -7.18 16.87 2.08
C TYR A 89 -7.44 15.80 3.15
N THR A 90 -7.49 14.55 2.71
CA THR A 90 -7.58 13.37 3.57
C THR A 90 -6.88 12.19 2.91
N ARG A 91 -6.84 11.05 3.58
CA ARG A 91 -6.38 9.79 3.00
C ARG A 91 -7.53 8.80 2.89
N PHE A 92 -7.70 8.28 1.68
CA PHE A 92 -8.49 7.08 1.46
C PHE A 92 -7.64 5.86 1.77
N ALA A 93 -8.06 5.09 2.77
CA ALA A 93 -7.40 3.84 3.14
C ALA A 93 -8.28 2.67 2.72
N PHE A 94 -7.68 1.63 2.14
CA PHE A 94 -8.39 0.39 1.86
C PHE A 94 -7.57 -0.82 2.27
N SER A 95 -8.27 -1.91 2.55
CA SER A 95 -7.68 -3.22 2.75
C SER A 95 -8.49 -4.31 2.04
N CYS A 96 -7.78 -5.23 1.38
CA CYS A 96 -8.40 -6.40 0.77
C CYS A 96 -7.54 -7.63 0.97
N GLN A 97 -8.22 -8.76 1.18
CA GLN A 97 -7.57 -10.05 1.33
C GLN A 97 -6.99 -10.44 -0.03
N VAL A 98 -5.72 -10.85 -0.05
CA VAL A 98 -5.08 -11.33 -1.27
C VAL A 98 -5.14 -12.84 -1.35
N SER A 99 -5.26 -13.34 -2.58
CA SER A 99 -5.24 -14.78 -2.83
C SER A 99 -3.87 -15.38 -2.50
N LYS A 100 -3.85 -16.68 -2.19
CA LYS A 100 -2.59 -17.44 -2.04
C LYS A 100 -1.70 -17.28 -3.27
N SER A 101 -2.27 -17.28 -4.48
CA SER A 101 -1.52 -17.12 -5.72
C SER A 101 -0.81 -15.76 -5.80
N LEU A 102 -1.51 -14.66 -5.50
CA LEU A 102 -0.90 -13.33 -5.48
C LEU A 102 0.23 -13.26 -4.44
N LYS A 103 -0.02 -13.79 -3.24
CA LYS A 103 1.01 -13.92 -2.21
C LYS A 103 2.22 -14.71 -2.73
N ASP A 104 2.03 -15.89 -3.30
CA ASP A 104 3.13 -16.72 -3.79
C ASP A 104 3.91 -16.03 -4.94
N THR A 105 3.24 -15.28 -5.83
CA THR A 105 3.88 -14.47 -6.87
C THR A 105 4.72 -13.34 -6.30
N LEU A 106 4.24 -12.63 -5.26
CA LEU A 106 4.99 -11.55 -4.60
C LEU A 106 6.28 -12.08 -3.96
N PHE A 107 6.22 -13.23 -3.29
CA PHE A 107 7.42 -13.87 -2.71
C PHE A 107 8.43 -14.27 -3.79
N LYS A 108 7.98 -14.87 -4.91
CA LYS A 108 8.87 -15.19 -6.04
C LYS A 108 9.52 -13.93 -6.63
N TYR A 109 8.78 -12.83 -6.72
CA TYR A 109 9.32 -11.56 -7.18
C TYR A 109 10.42 -11.04 -6.25
N GLN A 110 10.18 -11.01 -4.93
CA GLN A 110 11.17 -10.60 -3.93
C GLN A 110 12.45 -11.45 -3.98
N GLU A 111 12.33 -12.75 -4.21
CA GLU A 111 13.47 -13.68 -4.35
C GLU A 111 14.22 -13.54 -5.70
N ASN A 112 13.89 -12.55 -6.52
CA ASN A 112 14.43 -12.36 -7.87
C ASN A 112 14.23 -13.58 -8.79
N PHE A 113 13.24 -14.44 -8.51
CA PHE A 113 13.01 -15.69 -9.24
C PHE A 113 12.79 -15.44 -10.74
N TYR A 114 12.06 -14.37 -11.09
CA TYR A 114 11.78 -14.00 -12.48
C TYR A 114 12.97 -13.33 -13.18
N ARG A 115 13.90 -12.71 -12.45
CA ARG A 115 15.11 -12.08 -13.02
C ARG A 115 16.17 -13.11 -13.41
N LYS A 116 16.17 -14.29 -12.77
CA LYS A 116 17.01 -15.45 -13.16
C LYS A 116 16.59 -16.09 -14.49
N LYS A 117 15.44 -15.71 -15.06
CA LYS A 117 15.01 -16.07 -16.42
C LYS A 117 15.17 -14.88 -17.37
N LYS A 118 16.39 -14.49 -17.76
CA LYS A 118 16.56 -13.47 -18.82
C LYS A 118 16.26 -14.05 -20.22
N TYR A 119 15.06 -13.71 -20.70
CA TYR A 119 14.66 -13.14 -22.01
C TYR A 119 15.00 -13.81 -23.35
N ALA A 120 13.94 -14.14 -24.12
CA ALA A 120 13.91 -13.94 -25.56
C ALA A 120 13.25 -12.56 -25.83
N SER A 121 14.01 -11.61 -26.35
CA SER A 121 13.51 -10.29 -26.77
C SER A 121 12.80 -10.42 -28.11
N TYR A 122 11.64 -9.78 -28.26
CA TYR A 122 11.06 -9.48 -29.57
C TYR A 122 10.89 -7.97 -29.66
N GLU A 123 11.48 -7.36 -30.69
CA GLU A 123 11.24 -5.97 -31.05
C GLU A 123 9.84 -5.84 -31.66
N ILE A 124 9.05 -4.90 -31.16
CA ILE A 124 7.87 -4.41 -31.86
C ILE A 124 7.98 -2.89 -31.92
N ASN A 125 8.14 -2.37 -33.14
CA ASN A 125 8.06 -0.95 -33.48
C ASN A 125 9.02 0.01 -32.76
N GLY A 126 10.27 -0.38 -32.53
CA GLY A 126 11.35 0.58 -32.19
C GLY A 126 11.24 1.29 -30.85
N TYR A 127 10.37 0.83 -29.95
CA TYR A 127 10.34 1.26 -28.55
C TYR A 127 10.70 0.07 -27.65
N ASP A 128 11.68 0.26 -26.78
CA ASP A 128 12.01 -0.69 -25.70
C ASP A 128 10.86 -0.72 -24.68
N THR A 129 9.81 -1.48 -24.97
CA THR A 129 8.76 -1.78 -24.00
C THR A 129 9.14 -2.99 -23.16
N TYR A 130 9.48 -2.74 -21.89
CA TYR A 130 9.54 -3.77 -20.86
C TYR A 130 8.13 -4.23 -20.51
N ILE A 131 7.55 -5.13 -21.32
CA ILE A 131 6.32 -5.83 -20.92
C ILE A 131 6.70 -6.83 -19.81
N GLN A 132 6.52 -6.42 -18.55
CA GLN A 132 6.38 -7.37 -17.46
C GLN A 132 5.14 -8.20 -17.74
N LYS A 133 5.34 -9.42 -18.24
CA LYS A 133 4.29 -10.43 -18.34
C LYS A 133 3.85 -10.75 -16.92
N LEU A 134 2.78 -10.11 -16.47
CA LEU A 134 2.10 -10.36 -15.19
C LEU A 134 1.64 -11.82 -15.16
N LEU A 135 2.40 -12.68 -14.48
CA LEU A 135 2.01 -14.01 -13.99
C LEU A 135 2.65 -14.28 -12.61
#